data_AF-A0A420ZCP3-F1
#
_entry.id   AF-A0A420ZCP3-F1
#
_cell.length_a   1.000
_cell.length_b   1.000
_cell.length_c   1.000
_cell.angle_alpha   90.00
_cell.angle_beta   90.00
_cell.angle_gamma   90.00
#
_symmetry.space_group_name_H-M   'P 1'
#
loop_
_entity.id
_entity.type
_entity.pdbx_description
1 polymer ?
#
loop_
_entity_poly.entity_id
_entity_poly.type
_entity_poly.pdbx_seq_one_letter_code
_entity_poly.pdbx_strand_id
1 'polypeptide(L)'
;MLERVRTKNQYLRELVHLAVLGLLLEREYHGYDLKRSIDRRMGEWTDIRAESIYYAIAKLEEAGFIKRFARTGTTVNLPAPSIL
;
A
#
# COMPACT_ATOMS: atom_id res chain seq x y z
N MET A 1 -33.04 -11.55 11.31
CA MET A 1 -32.50 -10.60 10.30
C MET A 1 -31.60 -9.63 11.05
N LEU A 2 -30.33 -10.01 11.29
CA LEU A 2 -29.40 -9.20 12.07
C LEU A 2 -28.46 -8.47 11.11
N GLU A 3 -28.66 -7.17 10.94
CA GLU A 3 -27.60 -6.31 10.45
C GLU A 3 -26.43 -6.47 11.41
N ARG A 4 -25.32 -7.05 10.94
CA ARG A 4 -24.08 -7.05 11.72
C ARG A 4 -23.66 -5.59 11.87
N VAL A 5 -23.99 -5.01 13.01
CA VAL A 5 -23.46 -3.73 13.46
C VAL A 5 -21.93 -3.89 13.43
N ARG A 6 -21.29 -3.24 12.47
CA ARG A 6 -19.83 -3.29 12.34
C ARG A 6 -19.25 -2.76 13.65
N THR A 7 -18.40 -3.54 14.28
CA THR A 7 -17.73 -3.09 15.52
C THR A 7 -16.71 -2.01 15.17
N LYS A 8 -16.33 -1.16 16.14
CA LYS A 8 -15.32 -0.10 15.99
C LYS A 8 -14.04 -0.59 15.28
N ASN A 9 -13.60 -1.82 15.59
CA ASN A 9 -12.44 -2.46 14.97
C ASN A 9 -12.61 -2.74 13.47
N GLN A 10 -13.84 -2.99 13.00
CA GLN A 10 -14.10 -3.21 11.59
C GLN A 10 -14.01 -1.90 10.80
N TYR A 11 -14.55 -0.80 11.33
CA TYR A 11 -14.43 0.52 10.68
C TYR A 11 -12.98 0.94 10.51
N LEU A 12 -12.15 0.73 11.53
CA LEU A 12 -10.72 1.03 11.44
C LEU A 12 -10.04 0.23 10.32
N ARG A 13 -10.39 -1.05 10.14
CA ARG A 13 -9.84 -1.86 9.04
C ARG A 13 -10.23 -1.32 7.67
N GLU A 14 -11.49 -0.95 7.48
CA GLU A 14 -11.95 -0.39 6.20
C GLU A 14 -11.32 0.98 5.91
N LEU A 15 -11.13 1.81 6.94
CA LEU A 15 -10.43 3.09 6.79
C LEU A 15 -8.98 2.88 6.33
N VAL A 16 -8.30 1.86 6.83
CA VAL A 16 -6.93 1.53 6.37
C VAL A 16 -6.94 1.09 4.90
N HIS A 17 -7.90 0.26 4.47
CA HIS A 17 -8.02 -0.10 3.06
C HIS A 17 -8.21 1.12 2.16
N LEU A 18 -9.11 2.02 2.54
CA LEU A 18 -9.38 3.26 1.80
C LEU A 18 -8.17 4.20 1.79
N ALA A 19 -7.44 4.31 2.91
CA ALA A 19 -6.22 5.11 2.98
C ALA A 19 -5.13 4.54 2.06
N VAL A 20 -4.94 3.22 2.04
CA VAL A 20 -3.99 2.55 1.15
C VAL A 20 -4.35 2.80 -0.31
N LEU A 21 -5.62 2.62 -0.70
CA LEU A 21 -6.08 2.87 -2.06
C LEU A 21 -5.94 4.34 -2.45
N GLY A 22 -6.33 5.27 -1.58
CA GLY A 22 -6.20 6.71 -1.82
C GLY A 22 -4.76 7.13 -2.07
N LEU A 23 -3.81 6.59 -1.30
CA LEU A 23 -2.39 6.83 -1.55
C LEU A 23 -1.95 6.23 -2.89
N LEU A 24 -2.29 4.97 -3.18
CA LEU A 24 -1.90 4.32 -4.43
C LEU A 24 -2.51 4.98 -5.68
N LEU A 25 -3.63 5.69 -5.54
CA LEU A 25 -4.19 6.53 -6.61
C LEU A 25 -3.35 7.78 -6.89
N GLU A 26 -2.66 8.34 -5.89
CA GLU A 26 -1.80 9.50 -6.09
C GLU A 26 -0.50 9.15 -6.82
N ARG A 27 0.09 7.99 -6.50
CA ARG A 27 1.30 7.47 -7.15
C ARG A 27 1.56 6.02 -6.76
N GLU A 28 2.50 5.39 -7.46
CA GLU A 28 3.09 4.12 -7.02
C GLU A 28 3.89 4.32 -5.73
N TYR A 29 3.80 3.35 -4.81
CA TYR A 29 4.55 3.35 -3.55
C TYR A 29 5.37 2.07 -3.38
N HIS A 30 6.57 2.21 -2.83
CA HIS A 30 7.23 1.11 -2.14
C HIS A 30 6.54 0.87 -0.77
N GLY A 31 6.49 -0.38 -0.31
CA GLY A 31 5.75 -0.75 0.91
C GLY A 31 6.14 0.05 2.16
N TYR A 32 7.44 0.38 2.31
CA TYR A 32 7.93 1.20 3.43
C TYR A 32 7.47 2.67 3.32
N ASP A 33 7.50 3.25 2.12
CA ASP A 33 7.07 4.64 1.88
C ASP A 33 5.57 4.81 2.06
N LEU A 34 4.80 3.75 1.77
CA LEU A 34 3.37 3.71 2.02
C LEU A 34 3.07 3.80 3.52
N LYS A 35 3.74 2.98 4.35
CA LYS A 35 3.61 3.04 5.83
C LYS A 35 3.94 4.43 6.34
N ARG A 36 5.09 4.99 5.96
CA ARG A 36 5.51 6.33 6.40
C ARG A 36 4.51 7.41 5.98
N SER A 37 3.88 7.27 4.81
CA SER A 37 2.88 8.22 4.33
C SER A 37 1.56 8.10 5.09
N ILE A 38 1.14 6.89 5.46
CA ILE A 38 -0.03 6.66 6.33
C ILE A 38 0.23 7.24 7.71
N ASP A 39 1.36 6.94 8.36
CA ASP A 39 1.66 7.46 9.70
C ASP A 39 1.65 9.00 9.73
N ARG A 40 2.24 9.63 8.71
CA ARG A 40 2.32 11.09 8.64
C ARG A 40 0.96 11.75 8.43
N ARG A 41 0.04 11.13 7.68
CA ARG A 41 -1.27 11.71 7.36
C ARG A 41 -2.35 11.35 8.37
N MET A 42 -2.24 10.19 9.00
CA MET A 42 -3.28 9.63 9.86
C MET A 42 -2.85 9.51 11.32
N GLY A 43 -1.55 9.62 11.63
CA GLY A 43 -1.01 9.41 12.97
C GLY A 43 -1.49 10.42 14.02
N GLU A 44 -1.94 11.61 13.60
CA GLU A 44 -2.58 12.58 14.50
C GLU A 44 -4.00 12.17 14.91
N TRP A 45 -4.68 11.37 14.09
CA TRP A 45 -6.08 10.98 14.31
C TRP A 45 -6.23 9.53 14.79
N THR A 46 -5.31 8.64 14.39
CA THR A 46 -5.38 7.23 14.75
C THR A 46 -4.01 6.55 14.67
N ASP A 47 -3.68 5.76 15.70
CA ASP A 47 -2.46 4.94 15.72
C ASP A 47 -2.69 3.65 14.90
N ILE A 48 -2.13 3.61 13.69
CA ILE A 48 -2.25 2.46 12.79
C ILE A 48 -1.03 1.58 12.94
N ARG A 49 -1.23 0.40 13.52
CA ARG A 49 -0.19 -0.62 13.59
C ARG A 49 0.28 -1.05 12.20
N ALA A 50 1.59 -1.25 12.03
CA ALA A 50 2.21 -1.62 10.75
C ALA A 50 1.62 -2.92 10.18
N GLU A 51 1.31 -3.88 11.04
CA GLU A 51 0.69 -5.16 10.70
C GLU A 51 -0.68 -4.97 10.04
N SER A 52 -1.41 -3.92 10.42
CA SER A 52 -2.73 -3.61 9.84
C SER A 52 -2.60 -3.11 8.40
N ILE A 53 -1.52 -2.36 8.10
CA ILE A 53 -1.23 -1.86 6.75
C ILE A 53 -0.84 -3.02 5.83
N TYR A 54 0.07 -3.89 6.28
CA TYR A 54 0.46 -5.05 5.47
C TYR A 54 -0.69 -6.04 5.28
N TYR A 55 -1.53 -6.23 6.29
CA TYR A 55 -2.77 -7.01 6.15
C TYR A 55 -3.71 -6.39 5.11
N ALA A 56 -3.90 -5.07 5.15
CA ALA A 56 -4.73 -4.36 4.20
C ALA A 56 -4.22 -4.49 2.77
N ILE A 57 -2.91 -4.35 2.56
CA ILE A 57 -2.27 -4.56 1.25
C ILE A 57 -2.54 -5.97 0.74
N ALA A 58 -2.30 -6.99 1.57
CA ALA A 58 -2.54 -8.38 1.19
C ALA A 58 -4.00 -8.63 0.82
N LYS A 59 -4.95 -8.04 1.56
CA LYS A 59 -6.38 -8.16 1.26
C LYS A 59 -6.82 -7.42 0.01
N LEU A 60 -6.26 -6.25 -0.25
CA LEU A 60 -6.54 -5.50 -1.47
C LEU A 60 -5.93 -6.19 -2.71
N GLU A 61 -4.78 -6.85 -2.56
CA GLU A 61 -4.15 -7.64 -3.62
C GLU A 61 -4.96 -8.92 -3.91
N GLU A 62 -5.39 -9.65 -2.86
CA GLU A 62 -6.27 -10.82 -2.98
C GLU A 62 -7.60 -10.47 -3.66
N ALA A 63 -8.15 -9.30 -3.37
CA ALA A 63 -9.38 -8.79 -3.99
C ALA A 63 -9.16 -8.18 -5.40
N GLY A 64 -7.91 -8.10 -5.87
CA GLY A 64 -7.58 -7.60 -7.21
C GLY A 64 -7.63 -6.07 -7.37
N PHE A 65 -7.72 -5.31 -6.27
CA PHE A 65 -7.72 -3.84 -6.33
C PHE A 65 -6.33 -3.23 -6.53
N ILE A 66 -5.28 -3.95 -6.15
CA ILE A 66 -3.89 -3.51 -6.29
C ILE A 66 -3.03 -4.64 -6.84
N LYS A 67 -1.87 -4.30 -7.39
CA LYS A 67 -0.89 -5.27 -7.87
C LYS A 67 0.52 -4.85 -7.47
N ARG A 68 1.31 -5.81 -6.99
CA ARG A 68 2.73 -5.60 -6.73
C ARG A 68 3.56 -5.82 -8.00
N PHE A 69 4.52 -4.94 -8.22
CA PHE A 69 5.51 -5.10 -9.29
C PHE A 69 6.92 -5.01 -8.70
N ALA A 70 7.80 -5.90 -9.12
CA ALA A 70 9.22 -5.76 -8.88
C ALA A 70 9.78 -4.79 -9.91
N ARG A 71 10.50 -3.75 -9.49
CA ARG A 71 11.36 -3.00 -10.41
C ARG A 71 12.53 -3.90 -10.77
N THR A 72 12.42 -4.62 -11.88
CA THR A 72 13.59 -5.23 -12.50
C THR A 72 14.45 -4.09 -12.99
N GLY A 73 15.55 -3.81 -12.30
CA GLY A 73 16.56 -2.87 -12.80
C GLY A 73 17.03 -3.40 -14.14
N THR A 74 16.65 -2.74 -15.23
CA THR A 74 17.25 -2.97 -16.54
C THR A 74 18.71 -2.54 -16.41
N THR A 75 19.59 -3.48 -16.08
CA THR A 75 20.97 -3.36 -16.52
C THR A 75 20.90 -3.38 -18.05
N VAL A 76 20.78 -2.19 -18.65
CA VAL A 76 21.01 -2.05 -20.09
C VAL A 76 22.46 -2.47 -20.27
N ASN A 77 22.67 -3.68 -20.78
CA ASN A 77 23.96 -4.12 -21.28
C ASN A 77 24.22 -3.31 -22.55
N LEU A 78 24.67 -2.07 -22.37
CA LEU A 78 25.24 -1.27 -23.44
C LEU A 78 26.50 -2.02 -23.86
N PRO A 79 26.59 -2.53 -25.10
CA PRO A 79 27.89 -2.98 -25.60
C PRO A 79 28.85 -1.81 -25.43
N ALA A 80 30.01 -2.07 -24.83
CA ALA A 80 31.03 -1.05 -24.62
C ALA A 80 31.22 -0.26 -25.91
N PRO A 81 31.22 1.10 -25.86
CA PRO A 81 31.35 1.89 -27.07
C PRO A 81 32.62 1.44 -27.80
N SER A 82 32.46 0.98 -29.04
CA SER A 82 33.57 0.68 -29.90
C SER A 82 34.33 1.99 -30.09
N ILE A 83 35.46 2.13 -29.39
CA ILE A 83 36.39 3.22 -29.65
C ILE A 83 36.99 2.93 -31.02
N LEU A 84 36.60 3.75 -32.01
CA LEU A 84 37.31 3.90 -33.28
C LEU A 84 38.64 4.61 -33.04
#